data_AF-V9LC60-F1
#
_entry.id   AF-V9LC60-F1
#
_cell.length_a   1.000
_cell.length_b   1.000
_cell.length_c   1.000
_cell.angle_alpha   90.00
_cell.angle_beta   90.00
_cell.angle_gamma   90.00
#
_symmetry.space_group_name_H-M   'P 1'
#
loop_
_entity.id
_entity.type
_entity.pdbx_description
1 polymer ?
#
loop_
_entity_poly.entity_id
_entity_poly.type
_entity_poly.pdbx_seq_one_letter_code
_entity_poly.pdbx_strand_id
1 'polypeptide(L)'
;VVGEVVWYKCVLITVWGKVTLYKYISCWLIAEGVCILCGLGYSGRGAGGQAEWDACANVKLYLYETTPYFKGTIAAFNIQTNNWAARHVFKRLRALGSKMASQAATLAFLAVWHGYHSGYFMCFVLELIIVQFETRAGQLIRDSERLSDCVKSSHLQKVLYVAQQSFHWLFLSYSLLPFSLLASAKWLLVYKSVYFIGHIFFLSQIILMPFYRKILIPKKHRTE
;
A
#
# COMPACT_ATOMS: atom_id res chain seq x y z
N VAL A 1 0.13 23.96 -22.42
CA VAL A 1 1.33 23.58 -21.64
C VAL A 1 1.91 22.32 -22.26
N VAL A 2 2.74 22.52 -23.29
CA VAL A 2 3.40 21.45 -24.06
C VAL A 2 4.83 21.37 -23.52
N GLY A 3 5.28 20.19 -23.07
CA GLY A 3 6.72 19.93 -22.88
C GLY A 3 7.19 19.44 -21.50
N GLU A 4 6.35 19.30 -20.49
CA GLU A 4 6.84 18.75 -19.22
C GLU A 4 7.17 17.25 -19.33
N VAL A 5 8.43 16.92 -19.04
CA VAL A 5 8.96 15.57 -19.08
C VAL A 5 8.23 14.70 -18.04
N VAL A 6 7.92 13.45 -18.38
CA VAL A 6 7.11 12.54 -17.53
C VAL A 6 7.65 12.42 -16.10
N TRP A 7 8.97 12.39 -15.93
CA TRP A 7 9.58 12.29 -14.60
C TRP A 7 9.22 13.46 -13.69
N TYR A 8 9.09 14.68 -14.24
CA TYR A 8 8.71 15.87 -13.49
C TYR A 8 7.27 15.74 -12.96
N LYS A 9 6.35 15.27 -13.80
CA LYS A 9 4.97 14.99 -13.41
C LYS A 9 4.90 13.91 -12.33
N CYS A 10 5.73 12.87 -12.41
CA CYS A 10 5.82 11.86 -11.35
C CYS A 10 6.26 12.46 -10.02
N VAL A 11 7.26 13.34 -10.01
CA VAL A 11 7.68 14.05 -8.80
C VAL A 11 6.54 14.90 -8.25
N LEU A 12 5.84 15.65 -9.10
CA LEU A 12 4.67 16.45 -8.70
C LEU A 12 3.57 15.59 -8.07
N ILE A 13 3.23 14.44 -8.69
CA ILE A 13 2.24 13.50 -8.14
C ILE A 13 2.68 13.03 -6.74
N THR A 14 3.96 12.66 -6.56
CA THR A 14 4.49 12.23 -5.27
C THR A 14 4.35 13.31 -4.19
N VAL A 15 4.82 14.53 -4.48
CA VAL A 15 4.75 15.65 -3.53
C VAL A 15 3.30 15.99 -3.20
N TRP A 16 2.44 16.08 -4.22
CA TRP A 16 1.02 16.36 -4.05
C TRP A 16 0.31 15.30 -3.20
N GLY A 17 0.60 14.02 -3.42
CA GLY A 17 0.00 12.92 -2.66
C GLY A 17 0.38 12.98 -1.18
N LYS A 18 1.66 13.25 -0.87
CA LYS A 18 2.14 13.45 0.50
C LYS A 18 1.43 14.60 1.19
N VAL A 19 1.38 15.78 0.55
CA VAL A 19 0.69 16.96 1.09
C VAL A 19 -0.80 16.69 1.32
N THR A 20 -1.43 15.95 0.41
CA THR A 20 -2.86 15.61 0.51
C THR A 20 -3.12 14.71 1.72
N LEU A 21 -2.31 13.68 1.95
CA LEU A 21 -2.46 12.76 3.08
C LEU A 21 -2.13 13.39 4.43
N TYR A 22 -1.17 14.32 4.47
CA TYR A 22 -0.81 14.99 5.72
C TYR A 22 -1.96 15.78 6.33
N LYS A 23 -2.91 16.28 5.54
CA LYS A 23 -4.13 16.90 6.08
C LYS A 23 -4.91 15.93 6.99
N TYR A 24 -5.06 14.68 6.56
CA TYR A 24 -5.75 13.65 7.33
C TYR A 24 -4.93 13.20 8.53
N ILE A 25 -3.64 12.97 8.34
CA ILE A 25 -2.72 12.55 9.40
C ILE A 25 -2.66 13.60 10.51
N SER A 26 -2.58 14.89 10.17
CA SER A 26 -2.61 15.98 11.15
C SER A 26 -3.90 15.97 11.97
N CYS A 27 -5.07 15.84 11.33
CA CYS A 27 -6.34 15.75 12.05
C CYS A 27 -6.40 14.53 12.97
N TRP A 28 -5.91 13.38 12.53
CA TRP A 28 -5.88 12.16 13.36
C TRP A 28 -4.93 12.29 14.54
N LEU A 29 -3.74 12.87 14.36
CA LEU A 29 -2.79 13.07 15.47
C LEU A 29 -3.35 14.03 16.53
N ILE A 30 -4.06 15.08 16.12
CA ILE A 30 -4.75 15.99 17.06
C ILE A 30 -5.83 15.23 17.84
N ALA A 31 -6.68 14.47 17.15
CA ALA A 31 -7.74 13.70 17.79
C ALA A 31 -7.20 12.61 18.73
N GLU A 32 -6.12 11.94 18.33
CA GLU A 32 -5.40 10.97 19.14
C GLU A 32 -4.84 11.62 20.40
N GLY A 33 -4.24 12.80 20.29
CA GLY A 33 -3.77 13.59 21.44
C GLY A 33 -4.89 13.88 22.45
N VAL A 34 -6.08 14.27 21.99
CA VAL A 34 -7.25 14.46 22.86
C VAL A 34 -7.66 13.15 23.54
N CYS A 35 -7.68 12.03 22.81
CA CYS A 35 -8.00 10.72 23.39
C CYS A 35 -7.01 10.31 24.48
N ILE A 36 -5.72 10.60 24.31
CA ILE A 36 -4.68 10.36 25.31
C ILE A 36 -4.94 11.23 26.55
N LEU A 37 -5.16 12.53 26.38
CA LEU A 37 -5.42 13.46 27.48
C LEU A 37 -6.66 13.08 28.32
N CYS A 38 -7.70 12.55 27.67
CA CYS A 38 -8.92 12.10 28.34
C CYS A 38 -8.86 10.65 28.83
N GLY A 39 -7.73 9.95 28.70
CA GLY A 39 -7.56 8.56 29.17
C GLY A 39 -8.08 7.47 28.23
N LEU A 40 -8.74 7.83 27.13
CA LEU A 40 -9.29 6.88 26.14
C LEU A 40 -8.21 6.22 25.28
N GLY A 41 -7.01 6.81 25.22
CA GLY A 41 -5.87 6.26 24.49
C GLY A 41 -5.18 5.07 25.18
N TYR A 42 -5.46 4.83 26.46
CA TYR A 42 -4.77 3.79 27.23
C TYR A 42 -5.06 2.37 26.72
N SER A 43 -4.01 1.63 26.35
CA SER A 43 -4.11 0.25 25.84
C SER A 43 -3.53 -0.80 26.77
N GLY A 44 -2.98 -0.40 27.92
CA GLY A 44 -2.37 -1.31 28.89
C GLY A 44 -0.91 -0.97 29.19
N ARG A 45 -0.13 -1.97 29.56
CA ARG A 45 1.33 -1.83 29.76
C ARG A 45 2.06 -2.78 28.83
N GLY A 46 3.08 -2.25 28.15
CA GLY A 46 3.96 -3.04 27.29
C GLY A 46 4.89 -3.96 28.08
N ALA A 47 5.72 -4.72 27.37
CA ALA A 47 6.66 -5.68 27.98
C ALA A 47 7.64 -5.04 29.00
N GLY A 48 7.96 -3.76 28.83
CA GLY A 48 8.81 -2.99 29.75
C GLY A 48 8.06 -2.36 30.94
N GLY A 49 6.78 -2.68 31.13
CA GLY A 49 5.96 -2.14 32.23
C GLY A 49 5.48 -0.70 32.03
N GLN A 50 5.83 -0.06 30.91
CA GLN A 50 5.40 1.30 30.57
C GLN A 50 3.98 1.33 30.03
N ALA A 51 3.22 2.37 30.36
CA ALA A 51 1.87 2.58 29.85
C ALA A 51 1.90 2.84 28.34
N GLU A 52 1.07 2.12 27.59
CA GLU A 52 0.86 2.31 26.16
C GLU A 52 -0.42 3.12 25.91
N TRP A 53 -0.36 3.96 24.89
CA TRP A 53 -1.35 5.00 24.62
C TRP A 53 -1.86 4.96 23.17
N ASP A 54 -1.87 3.77 22.57
CA ASP A 54 -2.15 3.57 21.15
C ASP A 54 -3.55 2.97 20.88
N ALA A 55 -4.43 2.86 21.89
CA ALA A 55 -5.77 2.28 21.73
C ALA A 55 -6.62 3.00 20.67
N CYS A 56 -6.44 4.32 20.57
CA CYS A 56 -7.12 5.19 19.63
C CYS A 56 -6.22 5.61 18.45
N ALA A 57 -5.01 5.06 18.32
CA ALA A 57 -4.08 5.45 17.28
C ALA A 57 -4.62 5.10 15.89
N ASN A 58 -4.78 6.10 15.03
CA ASN A 58 -5.22 5.87 13.66
C ASN A 58 -4.07 5.90 12.64
N VAL A 59 -2.87 6.29 13.08
CA VAL A 59 -1.66 6.29 12.27
C VAL A 59 -0.43 5.90 13.10
N LYS A 60 0.45 5.07 12.53
CA LYS A 60 1.78 4.78 13.07
C LYS A 60 2.82 5.54 12.26
N LEU A 61 3.09 6.80 12.63
CA LEU A 61 3.81 7.76 11.79
C LEU A 61 5.18 7.26 11.33
N TYR A 62 5.98 6.68 12.24
CA TYR A 62 7.31 6.17 11.88
C TYR A 62 7.22 5.06 10.82
N LEU A 63 6.34 4.08 11.01
CA LEU A 63 6.14 2.99 10.06
C LEU A 63 5.60 3.51 8.72
N TYR A 64 4.65 4.45 8.77
CA TYR A 64 4.07 5.07 7.59
C TYR A 64 5.11 5.80 6.74
N GLU A 65 6.05 6.52 7.37
CA GLU A 65 7.09 7.28 6.67
C GLU A 65 8.26 6.41 6.16
N THR A 66 8.56 5.31 6.84
CA THR A 66 9.77 4.50 6.60
C THR A 66 9.50 3.17 5.91
N THR A 67 8.25 2.71 5.79
CA THR A 67 7.97 1.46 5.11
C THR A 67 8.07 1.61 3.59
N PRO A 68 8.82 0.74 2.89
CA PRO A 68 8.87 0.73 1.43
C PRO A 68 7.82 -0.20 0.82
N TYR A 69 6.81 -0.61 1.60
CA TYR A 69 5.81 -1.61 1.23
C TYR A 69 4.40 -1.08 1.42
N PHE A 70 3.51 -1.36 0.46
CA PHE A 70 2.10 -0.99 0.54
C PHE A 70 1.39 -1.66 1.72
N LYS A 71 1.70 -2.92 2.00
CA LYS A 71 1.17 -3.59 3.19
C LYS A 71 1.59 -2.90 4.49
N GLY A 72 2.80 -2.34 4.53
CA GLY A 72 3.27 -1.54 5.65
C GLY A 72 2.45 -0.27 5.81
N THR A 73 2.16 0.44 4.72
CA THR A 73 1.30 1.63 4.73
C THR A 73 -0.11 1.29 5.19
N ILE A 74 -0.71 0.22 4.68
CA ILE A 74 -2.05 -0.24 5.10
C ILE A 74 -2.08 -0.57 6.60
N ALA A 75 -1.02 -1.19 7.12
CA ALA A 75 -0.89 -1.47 8.55
C ALA A 75 -0.66 -0.22 9.42
N ALA A 76 -0.17 0.87 8.82
CA ALA A 76 0.21 2.10 9.51
C ALA A 76 -0.78 3.25 9.34
N PHE A 77 -1.71 3.18 8.38
CA PHE A 77 -2.61 4.28 8.02
C PHE A 77 -4.07 3.84 8.18
N ASN A 78 -4.90 4.72 8.76
CA ASN A 78 -6.33 4.45 9.00
C ASN A 78 -6.58 3.16 9.77
N ILE A 79 -5.78 2.94 10.82
CA ILE A 79 -5.66 1.68 11.56
C ILE A 79 -7.01 1.19 12.08
N GLN A 80 -7.83 2.07 12.64
CA GLN A 80 -9.09 1.68 13.26
C GLN A 80 -10.11 1.21 12.21
N THR A 81 -10.19 1.89 11.07
CA THR A 81 -11.02 1.48 9.94
C THR A 81 -10.53 0.16 9.35
N ASN A 82 -9.22 -0.02 9.19
CA ASN A 82 -8.65 -1.27 8.68
C ASN A 82 -8.90 -2.44 9.64
N ASN A 83 -8.77 -2.22 10.95
CA ASN A 83 -9.11 -3.21 11.97
C ASN A 83 -10.60 -3.56 11.98
N TRP A 84 -11.47 -2.57 11.75
CA TRP A 84 -12.91 -2.79 11.63
C TRP A 84 -13.23 -3.62 10.38
N ALA A 85 -12.73 -3.21 9.21
CA ALA A 85 -12.96 -3.90 7.94
C ALA A 85 -12.39 -5.33 7.98
N ALA A 86 -11.22 -5.53 8.58
CA ALA A 86 -10.63 -6.85 8.77
C ALA A 86 -11.52 -7.78 9.61
N ARG A 87 -12.08 -7.28 10.72
CA ARG A 87 -12.92 -8.06 11.64
C ARG A 87 -14.33 -8.29 11.11
N HIS A 88 -14.95 -7.25 10.54
CA HIS A 88 -16.37 -7.24 10.23
C HIS A 88 -16.69 -7.53 8.77
N VAL A 89 -15.73 -7.42 7.86
CA VAL A 89 -15.93 -7.73 6.44
C VAL A 89 -15.04 -8.89 6.02
N PHE A 90 -13.72 -8.69 6.03
CA PHE A 90 -12.77 -9.66 5.50
C PHE A 90 -12.88 -11.06 6.13
N LYS A 91 -12.80 -11.14 7.47
CA LYS A 91 -12.86 -12.44 8.17
C LYS A 91 -14.21 -13.14 8.00
N ARG A 92 -15.31 -12.38 7.85
CA ARG A 92 -16.66 -12.95 7.65
C ARG A 92 -16.83 -13.49 6.23
N LEU A 93 -16.16 -12.89 5.25
CA LEU A 93 -16.12 -13.36 3.87
C LEU A 93 -15.18 -14.55 3.64
N ARG A 94 -14.63 -15.16 4.71
CA ARG A 94 -13.87 -16.42 4.61
C ARG A 94 -14.70 -17.55 3.99
N ALA A 95 -16.03 -17.50 4.13
CA ALA A 95 -16.95 -18.44 3.51
C ALA A 95 -16.83 -18.53 1.98
N LEU A 96 -16.25 -17.52 1.31
CA LEU A 96 -15.98 -17.54 -0.13
C LEU A 96 -14.87 -18.53 -0.54
N GLY A 97 -14.15 -19.14 0.41
CA GLY A 97 -13.08 -20.10 0.13
C GLY A 97 -11.80 -19.51 -0.51
N SER A 98 -11.78 -18.21 -0.82
CA SER A 98 -10.65 -17.55 -1.46
C SER A 98 -10.26 -16.27 -0.73
N LYS A 99 -9.01 -16.24 -0.23
CA LYS A 99 -8.44 -15.05 0.42
C LYS A 99 -8.45 -13.83 -0.50
N MET A 100 -8.21 -14.04 -1.80
CA MET A 100 -8.25 -12.98 -2.80
C MET A 100 -9.67 -12.43 -2.98
N ALA A 101 -10.68 -13.31 -3.01
CA ALA A 101 -12.08 -12.90 -3.10
C ALA A 101 -12.51 -12.12 -1.86
N SER A 102 -12.16 -12.58 -0.65
CA SER A 102 -12.44 -11.85 0.60
C SER A 102 -11.75 -10.48 0.61
N GLN A 103 -10.51 -10.37 0.11
CA GLN A 103 -9.80 -9.09 0.02
C GLN A 103 -10.46 -8.15 -0.98
N ALA A 104 -10.76 -8.62 -2.20
CA ALA A 104 -11.39 -7.82 -3.24
C ALA A 104 -12.76 -7.30 -2.79
N ALA A 105 -13.58 -8.14 -2.15
CA ALA A 105 -14.87 -7.75 -1.62
C ALA A 105 -14.76 -6.75 -0.44
N THR A 106 -13.72 -6.89 0.41
CA THR A 106 -13.46 -5.91 1.48
C THR A 106 -13.07 -4.55 0.92
N LEU A 107 -12.23 -4.53 -0.11
CA LEU A 107 -11.81 -3.29 -0.78
C LEU A 107 -12.96 -2.66 -1.57
N ALA A 108 -13.83 -3.47 -2.18
CA ALA A 108 -15.06 -2.99 -2.81
C ALA A 108 -16.02 -2.37 -1.78
N PHE A 109 -16.17 -3.02 -0.61
CA PHE A 109 -16.93 -2.45 0.50
C PHE A 109 -16.35 -1.09 0.93
N LEU A 110 -15.03 -0.98 1.10
CA LEU A 110 -14.38 0.28 1.48
C LEU A 110 -14.60 1.36 0.42
N ALA A 111 -14.56 1.01 -0.87
CA ALA A 111 -14.88 1.94 -1.95
C ALA A 111 -16.30 2.52 -1.80
N VAL A 112 -17.29 1.65 -1.60
CA VAL A 112 -18.70 2.05 -1.40
C VAL A 112 -18.89 2.83 -0.10
N TRP A 113 -18.20 2.45 0.98
CA TRP A 113 -18.24 3.14 2.27
C TRP A 113 -17.76 4.59 2.14
N HIS A 114 -16.76 4.85 1.29
CA HIS A 114 -16.34 6.22 0.96
C HIS A 114 -17.33 6.97 0.05
N GLY A 115 -18.04 6.25 -0.83
CA GLY A 115 -19.12 6.78 -1.66
C GLY A 115 -19.15 6.22 -3.08
N TYR A 116 -20.00 6.80 -3.94
CA TYR A 116 -20.21 6.29 -5.31
C TYR A 116 -19.32 6.97 -6.38
N HIS A 117 -18.35 7.78 -5.97
CA HIS A 117 -17.42 8.41 -6.89
C HIS A 117 -16.43 7.40 -7.47
N SER A 118 -16.20 7.46 -8.79
CA SER A 118 -15.32 6.52 -9.51
C SER A 118 -13.88 6.49 -8.99
N GLY A 119 -13.43 7.61 -8.41
CA GLY A 119 -12.12 7.74 -7.78
C GLY A 119 -11.87 6.75 -6.65
N TYR A 120 -12.88 6.45 -5.82
CA TYR A 120 -12.74 5.50 -4.72
C TYR A 120 -12.51 4.09 -5.24
N PHE A 121 -13.34 3.64 -6.18
CA PHE A 121 -13.19 2.33 -6.81
C PHE A 121 -11.82 2.17 -7.47
N MET A 122 -11.36 3.18 -8.22
CA MET A 122 -10.05 3.12 -8.89
C MET A 122 -8.90 3.01 -7.89
N CYS A 123 -8.94 3.77 -6.79
CA CYS A 123 -7.93 3.70 -5.74
C CYS A 123 -7.82 2.30 -5.13
N PHE A 124 -8.96 1.71 -4.73
CA PHE A 124 -8.98 0.39 -4.10
C PHE A 124 -8.67 -0.76 -5.08
N VAL A 125 -8.99 -0.61 -6.37
CA VAL A 125 -8.54 -1.54 -7.41
C VAL A 125 -7.02 -1.51 -7.57
N LEU A 126 -6.41 -0.31 -7.59
CA LEU A 126 -4.95 -0.19 -7.62
C LEU A 126 -4.31 -0.75 -6.37
N GLU A 127 -4.87 -0.52 -5.19
CA GLU A 127 -4.42 -1.14 -3.95
C GLU A 127 -4.41 -2.67 -4.06
N LEU A 128 -5.49 -3.28 -4.55
CA LEU A 128 -5.57 -4.73 -4.74
C LEU A 128 -4.46 -5.22 -5.68
N ILE A 129 -4.30 -4.59 -6.84
CA ILE A 129 -3.30 -4.95 -7.84
C ILE A 129 -1.88 -4.87 -7.24
N ILE A 130 -1.55 -3.77 -6.58
CA ILE A 130 -0.21 -3.53 -6.03
C ILE A 130 0.10 -4.50 -4.88
N VAL A 131 -0.86 -4.72 -3.97
CA VAL A 131 -0.69 -5.67 -2.86
C VAL A 131 -0.52 -7.10 -3.38
N GLN A 132 -1.22 -7.48 -4.46
CA GLN A 132 -1.02 -8.79 -5.10
C GLN A 132 0.36 -8.90 -5.74
N PHE A 133 0.81 -7.88 -6.47
CA PHE A 133 2.16 -7.81 -7.01
C PHE A 133 3.22 -7.95 -5.89
N GLU A 134 3.13 -7.14 -4.84
CA GLU A 134 4.07 -7.14 -3.71
C GLU A 134 4.10 -8.52 -3.01
N THR A 135 2.92 -9.14 -2.83
CA THR A 135 2.84 -10.50 -2.27
C THR A 135 3.60 -11.51 -3.12
N ARG A 136 3.40 -11.50 -4.43
CA ARG A 136 4.03 -12.46 -5.35
C ARG A 136 5.52 -12.19 -5.52
N ALA A 137 5.93 -10.93 -5.59
CA ALA A 137 7.34 -10.53 -5.66
C ALA A 137 8.09 -10.94 -4.39
N GLY A 138 7.51 -10.70 -3.21
CA GLY A 138 8.08 -11.14 -1.94
C GLY A 138 8.20 -12.66 -1.83
N GLN A 139 7.20 -13.41 -2.32
CA GLN A 139 7.30 -14.87 -2.41
C GLN A 139 8.41 -15.31 -3.37
N LEU A 140 8.51 -14.71 -4.55
CA LEU A 140 9.55 -15.03 -5.53
C LEU A 140 10.97 -14.80 -4.97
N ILE A 141 11.19 -13.67 -4.27
CA ILE A 141 12.49 -13.36 -3.65
C ILE A 141 12.84 -14.40 -2.58
N ARG A 142 11.87 -14.83 -1.75
CA ARG A 142 12.10 -15.87 -0.74
C ARG A 142 12.33 -17.25 -1.35
N ASP A 143 11.61 -17.60 -2.41
CA ASP A 143 11.66 -18.92 -3.03
C ASP A 143 12.92 -19.10 -3.91
N SER A 144 13.56 -18.01 -4.33
CA SER A 144 14.78 -18.01 -5.14
C SER A 144 16.02 -17.72 -4.30
N GLU A 145 16.87 -18.72 -4.06
CA GLU A 145 18.13 -18.57 -3.32
C GLU A 145 18.99 -17.42 -3.86
N ARG A 146 19.14 -17.32 -5.19
CA ARG A 146 19.90 -16.24 -5.85
C ARG A 146 19.41 -14.83 -5.49
N LEU A 147 18.09 -14.62 -5.48
CA LEU A 147 17.50 -13.31 -5.16
C LEU A 147 17.59 -13.04 -3.67
N SER A 148 17.29 -14.05 -2.84
CA SER A 148 17.44 -13.98 -1.39
C SER A 148 18.86 -13.56 -1.01
N ASP A 149 19.88 -14.19 -1.58
CA ASP A 149 21.28 -13.89 -1.25
C ASP A 149 21.73 -12.53 -1.79
N CYS A 150 21.26 -12.13 -2.97
CA CYS A 150 21.48 -10.78 -3.49
C CYS A 150 20.92 -9.72 -2.53
N VAL A 151 19.70 -9.90 -2.04
CA VAL A 151 19.03 -8.97 -1.13
C VAL A 151 19.62 -9.00 0.29
N LYS A 152 20.48 -9.96 0.66
CA LYS A 152 21.17 -9.98 1.97
C LYS A 152 22.42 -9.08 2.02
N SER A 153 22.93 -8.63 0.88
CA SER A 153 24.11 -7.74 0.84
C SER A 153 23.81 -6.36 1.45
N SER A 154 24.53 -5.96 2.50
CA SER A 154 24.27 -4.74 3.29
C SER A 154 24.29 -3.45 2.46
N HIS A 155 25.25 -3.30 1.52
CA HIS A 155 25.30 -2.13 0.65
C HIS A 155 24.13 -2.10 -0.33
N LEU A 156 23.81 -3.26 -0.92
CA LEU A 156 22.71 -3.38 -1.86
C LEU A 156 21.36 -3.15 -1.16
N GLN A 157 21.19 -3.60 0.09
CA GLN A 157 19.99 -3.34 0.88
C GLN A 157 19.68 -1.85 1.03
N LYS A 158 20.70 -1.02 1.31
CA LYS A 158 20.51 0.44 1.43
C LYS A 158 20.06 1.06 0.12
N VAL A 159 20.70 0.67 -1.00
CA VAL A 159 20.35 1.15 -2.34
C VAL A 159 18.93 0.69 -2.72
N LEU A 160 18.62 -0.58 -2.50
CA LEU A 160 17.30 -1.16 -2.75
C LEU A 160 16.24 -0.48 -1.89
N TYR A 161 16.52 -0.19 -0.62
CA TYR A 161 15.61 0.53 0.25
C TYR A 161 15.27 1.92 -0.31
N VAL A 162 16.27 2.72 -0.70
CA VAL A 162 16.03 4.08 -1.24
C VAL A 162 15.23 4.00 -2.54
N ALA A 163 15.58 3.08 -3.43
CA ALA A 163 14.88 2.87 -4.69
C ALA A 163 13.42 2.42 -4.44
N GLN A 164 13.22 1.46 -3.56
CA GLN A 164 11.91 0.92 -3.21
C GLN A 164 11.05 1.94 -2.47
N GLN A 165 11.64 2.76 -1.60
CA GLN A 165 10.94 3.84 -0.90
C GLN A 165 10.45 4.90 -1.88
N SER A 166 11.31 5.31 -2.82
CA SER A 166 10.96 6.29 -3.86
C SER A 166 9.85 5.76 -4.76
N PHE A 167 9.96 4.49 -5.17
CA PHE A 167 8.93 3.78 -5.92
C PHE A 167 7.61 3.72 -5.14
N HIS A 168 7.68 3.34 -3.86
CA HIS A 168 6.53 3.23 -2.98
C HIS A 168 5.77 4.57 -2.84
N TRP A 169 6.48 5.67 -2.54
CA TRP A 169 5.84 6.99 -2.42
C TRP A 169 5.18 7.48 -3.70
N LEU A 170 5.82 7.25 -4.85
CA LEU A 170 5.23 7.59 -6.15
C LEU A 170 3.93 6.83 -6.36
N PHE A 171 3.95 5.51 -6.21
CA PHE A 171 2.77 4.70 -6.52
C PHE A 171 1.67 4.77 -5.46
N LEU A 172 2.01 5.07 -4.20
CA LEU A 172 1.03 5.40 -3.17
C LEU A 172 0.26 6.67 -3.57
N SER A 173 0.98 7.72 -3.95
CA SER A 173 0.40 8.98 -4.41
C SER A 173 -0.39 8.82 -5.71
N TYR A 174 0.14 8.04 -6.65
CA TYR A 174 -0.53 7.70 -7.90
C TYR A 174 -1.88 6.99 -7.67
N SER A 175 -1.93 6.08 -6.69
CA SER A 175 -3.14 5.30 -6.38
C SER A 175 -4.19 6.14 -5.65
N LEU A 176 -3.77 7.08 -4.81
CA LEU A 176 -4.65 8.01 -4.09
C LEU A 176 -5.14 9.19 -4.95
N LEU A 177 -4.57 9.36 -6.13
CA LEU A 177 -4.93 10.47 -7.01
C LEU A 177 -6.42 10.45 -7.42
N PRO A 178 -6.97 9.32 -7.91
CA PRO A 178 -8.40 9.19 -8.15
C PRO A 178 -9.22 9.40 -6.89
N PHE A 179 -8.78 8.87 -5.75
CA PHE A 179 -9.47 9.00 -4.46
C PHE A 179 -9.71 10.47 -4.09
N SER A 180 -8.71 11.34 -4.32
CA SER A 180 -8.81 12.76 -3.97
C SER A 180 -9.50 13.60 -5.05
N LEU A 181 -9.43 13.19 -6.33
CA LEU A 181 -10.05 13.93 -7.43
C LEU A 181 -11.51 13.53 -7.70
N LEU A 182 -11.95 12.38 -7.16
CA LEU A 182 -13.30 11.81 -7.18
C LEU A 182 -13.85 11.44 -8.57
N ALA A 183 -13.82 12.36 -9.53
CA ALA A 183 -14.44 12.22 -10.84
C ALA A 183 -13.47 11.70 -11.91
N SER A 184 -13.93 10.77 -12.75
CA SER A 184 -13.14 10.15 -13.83
C SER A 184 -12.62 11.14 -14.84
N ALA A 185 -13.44 12.13 -15.22
CA ALA A 185 -13.03 13.21 -16.09
C ALA A 185 -11.78 13.96 -15.57
N LYS A 186 -11.55 14.02 -14.24
CA LYS A 186 -10.38 14.69 -13.64
C LYS A 186 -9.18 13.75 -13.54
N TRP A 187 -9.34 12.60 -12.90
CA TRP A 187 -8.20 11.71 -12.65
C TRP A 187 -7.69 11.02 -13.93
N LEU A 188 -8.54 10.81 -14.94
CA LEU A 188 -8.10 10.29 -16.24
C LEU A 188 -7.17 11.27 -16.98
N LEU A 189 -7.36 12.58 -16.83
CA LEU A 189 -6.47 13.58 -17.45
C LEU A 189 -5.06 13.45 -16.89
N VAL A 190 -4.92 13.26 -15.57
CA VAL A 190 -3.60 13.09 -14.97
C VAL A 190 -2.98 11.77 -15.41
N TYR A 191 -3.72 10.66 -15.39
CA TYR A 191 -3.19 9.37 -15.82
C TYR A 191 -2.78 9.35 -17.30
N LYS A 192 -3.55 9.98 -18.19
CA LYS A 192 -3.16 10.17 -19.58
C LYS A 192 -1.86 10.98 -19.70
N SER A 193 -1.68 12.01 -18.88
CA SER A 193 -0.49 12.87 -18.92
C SER A 193 0.83 12.16 -18.53
N VAL A 194 0.71 11.03 -17.83
CA VAL A 194 1.82 10.14 -17.45
C VAL A 194 1.67 8.75 -18.08
N TYR A 195 0.92 8.63 -19.18
CA TYR A 195 0.79 7.42 -19.98
C TYR A 195 0.40 6.16 -19.20
N PHE A 196 -0.40 6.31 -18.13
CA PHE A 196 -0.84 5.19 -17.29
C PHE A 196 0.30 4.33 -16.72
N ILE A 197 1.48 4.91 -16.48
CA ILE A 197 2.71 4.17 -16.07
C ILE A 197 2.49 3.17 -14.94
N GLY A 198 1.71 3.50 -13.91
CA GLY A 198 1.44 2.60 -12.79
C GLY A 198 0.61 1.39 -13.20
N HIS A 199 -0.44 1.60 -14.00
CA HIS A 199 -1.28 0.50 -14.48
C HIS A 199 -0.46 -0.44 -15.37
N ILE A 200 0.27 0.12 -16.35
CA ILE A 200 1.09 -0.65 -17.28
C ILE A 200 2.16 -1.44 -16.50
N PHE A 201 2.86 -0.79 -15.57
CA PHE A 201 3.87 -1.43 -14.75
C PHE A 201 3.27 -2.60 -13.95
N PHE A 202 2.30 -2.36 -13.06
CA PHE A 202 1.84 -3.42 -12.16
C PHE A 202 1.11 -4.55 -12.88
N LEU A 203 0.31 -4.25 -13.92
CA LEU A 203 -0.36 -5.28 -14.71
C LEU A 203 0.66 -6.13 -15.49
N SER A 204 1.64 -5.51 -16.13
CA SER A 204 2.71 -6.25 -16.81
C SER A 204 3.49 -7.13 -15.82
N GLN A 205 3.84 -6.63 -14.64
CA GLN A 205 4.56 -7.43 -13.64
C GLN A 205 3.75 -8.63 -13.13
N ILE A 206 2.43 -8.48 -12.95
CA ILE A 206 1.55 -9.59 -12.57
C ILE A 206 1.51 -10.66 -13.66
N ILE A 207 1.42 -10.26 -14.93
CA ILE A 207 1.39 -11.17 -16.09
C ILE A 207 2.75 -11.87 -16.27
N LEU A 208 3.86 -11.16 -16.04
CA LEU A 208 5.22 -11.69 -16.20
C LEU A 208 5.66 -12.59 -15.04
N MET A 209 4.97 -12.53 -13.90
CA MET A 209 5.33 -13.28 -12.68
C MET A 209 5.54 -14.80 -12.87
N PRO A 210 4.70 -15.53 -13.63
CA PRO A 210 4.92 -16.96 -13.87
C PRO A 210 6.19 -17.24 -14.67
N PHE A 211 6.60 -16.33 -15.56
CA PHE A 211 7.84 -16.45 -16.33
C PHE A 211 9.06 -16.22 -15.44
N TYR A 212 9.03 -15.21 -14.57
CA TYR A 212 10.09 -14.98 -13.59
C TYR A 212 10.29 -16.19 -12.66
N ARG A 213 9.19 -16.80 -12.18
CA ARG A 213 9.26 -18.03 -11.38
C ARG A 213 9.95 -19.17 -12.13
N LYS A 214 9.62 -19.39 -13.41
CA LYS A 214 10.25 -20.46 -14.22
C LYS A 214 11.74 -20.26 -14.43
N ILE A 215 12.18 -19.00 -14.58
CA ILE A 215 13.59 -18.67 -14.85
C ILE A 215 14.43 -18.69 -13.57
N LEU A 216 13.89 -18.17 -12.47
CA LEU A 216 14.65 -17.90 -11.25
C LEU A 216 14.58 -19.03 -10.23
N ILE A 217 13.56 -19.89 -10.30
CA ILE A 217 13.40 -21.08 -9.45
C ILE A 217 13.63 -22.32 -10.32
N PRO A 218 14.85 -22.88 -10.38
CA PRO A 218 15.09 -24.10 -11.14
C PRO A 218 14.24 -25.25 -10.58
N LYS A 219 13.63 -26.05 -11.46
CA LYS A 219 12.90 -27.26 -11.04
C LYS A 219 13.89 -28.19 -10.34
N LYS A 220 13.66 -28.50 -9.07
CA LYS A 220 14.39 -29.57 -8.39
C LYS A 220 14.09 -30.86 -9.15
N HIS A 221 15.09 -31.46 -9.79
CA HIS A 221 14.93 -32.81 -10.35
C HIS A 221 14.53 -33.71 -9.19
N ARG A 222 13.38 -34.37 -9.32
CA ARG A 222 12.95 -35.42 -8.39
C ARG A 222 13.90 -36.59 -8.66
N THR A 223 14.91 -36.76 -7.82
CA THR A 223 15.66 -38.01 -7.76
C THR A 223 14.68 -39.07 -7.28
N GLU A 224 14.35 -40.01 -8.17
CA GLU A 224 13.67 -41.27 -7.84
C GLU A 224 14.59 -42.15 -7.00
#